data_AF-J2Z6B1-F1
#
_entry.id   AF-J2Z6B1-F1
#
_cell.length_a   1.000
_cell.length_b   1.000
_cell.length_c   1.000
_cell.angle_alpha   90.00
_cell.angle_beta   90.00
_cell.angle_gamma   90.00
#
_symmetry.space_group_name_H-M   'P 1'
#
loop_
_entity.id
_entity.type
_entity.pdbx_description
1 polymer ?
#
loop_
_entity_poly.entity_id
_entity_poly.type
_entity_poly.pdbx_seq_one_letter_code
_entity_poly.pdbx_strand_id
1 'polypeptide(L)'
;MRLGISTMQWMFMLIGLLLGWILDESFSDALLGALLGLGIGQALRLARMDSQAVEQRRLLEQAQVALQAVEQRLMLLEASGVKAPETREPLVSPETFLDEAPAAATELVWELPPELEPIQAAASEIGGPAADAWKPEPTVREAQSPGSPRGPNLIDRAISRARAWLFGGNTVLRVGVVLLFLGLAFLLRYATEGVVVPVELRYAGVAAAALGLLGLGWWLRARNSSYALILQGAGIAVLYLTVFAAMRLHPLLDPSAGFGLLVAVTVCSAILAIAQDSLGLAAAAALGGFATPILASTGAGSHVALFSYFTLLNAGIFAIAWFKAWRLLNVIGFTGTFGIGFAWGLRSYSPELLWSTEPFLILFFLMYVAIGLLFARRRLMEMGDTPADGSREALLHWSARKGDYVDGTLLFGPPLAGFG
;
A
#
# COMPACT_ATOMS: atom_id res chain seq x y z
N MET A 1 18.41 21.27 2.26
CA MET A 1 18.88 20.70 3.55
C MET A 1 17.83 19.77 4.20
N ARG A 2 17.37 18.70 3.51
CA ARG A 2 16.36 17.74 4.07
C ARG A 2 16.74 16.25 3.99
N LEU A 3 17.88 15.88 3.38
CA LEU A 3 18.33 14.47 3.28
C LEU A 3 18.86 13.88 4.61
N GLY A 4 19.19 14.70 5.61
CA GLY A 4 19.83 14.24 6.85
C GLY A 4 18.89 13.63 7.91
N ILE A 5 17.57 13.78 7.79
CA ILE A 5 16.64 13.43 8.89
C ILE A 5 16.30 11.94 8.91
N SER A 6 16.06 11.34 7.74
CA SER A 6 15.80 9.89 7.63
C SER A 6 17.05 9.06 7.92
N THR A 7 18.20 9.47 7.40
CA THR A 7 19.50 8.83 7.65
C THR A 7 19.87 8.81 9.13
N MET A 8 19.63 9.91 9.86
CA MET A 8 19.81 9.95 11.32
C MET A 8 18.92 8.92 12.05
N GLN A 9 17.66 8.73 11.63
CA GLN A 9 16.77 7.74 12.27
C GLN A 9 17.25 6.30 12.05
N TRP A 10 17.69 5.95 10.84
CA TRP A 10 18.31 4.64 10.57
C TRP A 10 19.61 4.46 11.37
N MET A 11 20.42 5.52 11.50
CA MET A 11 21.67 5.48 12.26
C MET A 11 21.42 5.22 13.75
N PHE A 12 20.45 5.88 14.39
CA PHE A 12 20.09 5.58 15.78
C PHE A 12 19.47 4.18 15.96
N MET A 13 18.71 3.69 14.98
CA MET A 13 18.18 2.32 15.02
C MET A 13 19.30 1.27 14.90
N LEU A 14 20.28 1.50 14.00
CA LEU A 14 21.45 0.65 13.83
C LEU A 14 22.38 0.70 15.05
N ILE A 15 22.59 1.88 15.66
CA ILE A 15 23.37 2.01 16.90
C ILE A 15 22.67 1.28 18.06
N GLY A 16 21.35 1.41 18.21
CA GLY A 16 20.59 0.66 19.22
C GLY A 16 20.65 -0.85 19.03
N LEU A 17 20.61 -1.31 17.77
CA LEU A 17 20.74 -2.73 17.43
C LEU A 17 22.16 -3.27 17.66
N LEU A 18 23.21 -2.52 17.29
CA LEU A 18 24.60 -2.87 17.57
C LEU A 18 24.89 -2.90 19.07
N LEU A 19 24.41 -1.91 19.83
CA LEU A 19 24.62 -1.83 21.26
C LEU A 19 23.89 -2.96 22.00
N GLY A 20 22.68 -3.32 21.55
CA GLY A 20 21.95 -4.49 22.08
C GLY A 20 22.59 -5.83 21.71
N TRP A 21 23.21 -5.95 20.54
CA TRP A 21 23.89 -7.18 20.11
C TRP A 21 25.22 -7.41 20.85
N ILE A 22 25.99 -6.34 21.09
CA ILE A 22 27.31 -6.37 21.76
C ILE A 22 27.23 -6.77 23.25
N LEU A 23 26.08 -6.61 23.90
CA LEU A 23 25.96 -6.79 25.35
C LEU A 23 25.73 -8.22 25.84
N ASP A 24 25.01 -9.07 25.08
CA ASP A 24 24.68 -10.46 25.53
C ASP A 24 24.27 -11.43 24.38
N GLU A 25 24.52 -11.08 23.11
CA GLU A 25 24.12 -11.81 21.88
C GLU A 25 22.63 -12.22 21.72
N SER A 26 21.74 -11.94 22.69
CA SER A 26 20.32 -12.30 22.60
C SER A 26 19.52 -11.44 21.61
N PHE A 27 18.85 -12.11 20.66
CA PHE A 27 17.96 -11.49 19.69
C PHE A 27 16.74 -10.79 20.32
N SER A 28 16.33 -11.17 21.54
CA SER A 28 15.24 -10.50 22.26
C SER A 28 15.57 -9.04 22.61
N ASP A 29 16.82 -8.78 22.98
CA ASP A 29 17.17 -7.56 23.69
C ASP A 29 17.68 -6.49 22.70
N ALA A 30 18.26 -6.92 21.58
CA ALA A 30 18.40 -6.09 20.39
C ALA A 30 17.04 -5.59 19.86
N LEU A 31 15.97 -6.39 19.95
CA LEU A 31 14.62 -5.98 19.56
C LEU A 31 14.04 -4.94 20.54
N LEU A 32 14.25 -5.12 21.85
CA LEU A 32 13.86 -4.14 22.88
C LEU A 32 14.62 -2.81 22.73
N GLY A 33 15.93 -2.87 22.45
CA GLY A 33 16.77 -1.69 22.15
C GLY A 33 16.29 -0.93 20.91
N ALA A 34 15.94 -1.65 19.83
CA ALA A 34 15.37 -1.04 18.64
C ALA A 34 14.00 -0.37 18.90
N LEU A 35 13.13 -0.98 19.72
CA LEU A 35 11.84 -0.40 20.11
C LEU A 35 12.01 0.87 20.97
N LEU A 36 12.94 0.88 21.92
CA LEU A 36 13.26 2.07 22.73
C LEU A 36 13.84 3.20 21.87
N GLY A 37 14.76 2.90 20.95
CA GLY A 37 15.30 3.87 19.99
C GLY A 37 14.23 4.48 19.09
N LEU A 38 13.28 3.67 18.60
CA LEU A 38 12.12 4.14 17.84
C LEU A 38 11.19 5.02 18.69
N GLY A 39 10.96 4.68 19.96
CA GLY A 39 10.15 5.48 20.88
C GLY A 39 10.72 6.89 21.09
N ILE A 40 12.01 6.99 21.40
CA ILE A 40 12.72 8.27 21.56
C ILE A 40 12.72 9.06 20.23
N GLY A 41 12.95 8.38 19.11
CA GLY A 41 12.90 8.96 17.77
C GLY A 41 11.52 9.51 17.37
N GLN A 42 10.43 8.95 17.89
CA GLN A 42 9.07 9.48 17.69
C GLN A 42 8.75 10.64 18.65
N ALA A 43 9.18 10.58 19.92
CA ALA A 43 8.98 11.66 20.88
C ALA A 43 9.64 12.98 20.40
N LEU A 44 10.90 12.90 19.95
CA LEU A 44 11.63 14.04 19.37
C LEU A 44 11.02 14.55 18.05
N ARG A 45 10.32 13.70 17.30
CA ARG A 45 9.58 14.11 16.11
C ARG A 45 8.30 14.86 16.47
N LEU A 46 7.54 14.40 17.45
CA LEU A 46 6.32 15.06 17.93
C LEU A 46 6.61 16.48 18.43
N ALA A 47 7.62 16.64 19.29
CA ALA A 47 8.04 17.95 19.80
C ALA A 47 8.47 18.94 18.68
N ARG A 48 9.01 18.43 17.56
CA ARG A 48 9.39 19.25 16.38
C ARG A 48 8.25 19.50 15.39
N MET A 49 7.13 18.77 15.48
CA MET A 49 5.93 19.05 14.70
C MET A 49 5.07 20.12 15.39
N ASP A 50 5.07 20.15 16.72
CA ASP A 50 4.37 21.16 17.51
C ASP A 50 4.96 22.57 17.29
N SER A 51 6.30 22.71 17.27
CA SER A 51 6.95 23.99 16.93
C SER A 51 6.70 24.44 15.48
N GLN A 52 6.50 23.51 14.54
CA GLN A 52 6.10 23.85 13.17
C GLN A 52 4.64 24.34 13.10
N ALA A 53 3.74 23.80 13.94
CA ALA A 53 2.36 24.27 14.04
C ALA A 53 2.29 25.69 14.66
N VAL A 54 3.13 25.99 15.65
CA VAL A 54 3.26 27.34 16.23
C VAL A 54 3.74 28.35 15.19
N GLU A 55 4.76 28.01 14.40
CA GLU A 55 5.29 28.94 13.38
C GLU A 55 4.30 29.14 12.21
N GLN A 56 3.52 28.10 11.84
CA GLN A 56 2.42 28.26 10.88
C GLN A 56 1.29 29.17 11.39
N ARG A 57 0.99 29.17 12.70
CA ARG A 57 0.03 30.13 13.29
C ARG A 57 0.54 31.56 13.18
N ARG A 58 1.80 31.82 13.52
CA ARG A 58 2.43 33.15 13.39
C ARG A 58 2.39 33.68 11.96
N LEU A 59 2.64 32.82 10.96
CA LEU A 59 2.56 33.22 9.56
C LEU A 59 1.12 33.57 9.13
N LEU A 60 0.11 32.89 9.67
CA LEU A 60 -1.30 33.23 9.44
C LEU A 60 -1.72 34.53 10.14
N GLU A 61 -1.27 34.74 11.38
CA GLU A 61 -1.48 35.99 12.14
C GLU A 61 -0.82 37.20 11.41
N GLN A 62 0.41 37.04 10.93
CA GLN A 62 1.11 38.05 10.12
C GLN A 62 0.39 38.32 8.80
N ALA A 63 -0.11 37.29 8.11
CA ALA A 63 -0.87 37.45 6.87
C ALA A 63 -2.20 38.20 7.11
N GLN A 64 -2.89 37.96 8.23
CA GLN A 64 -4.10 38.69 8.61
C GLN A 64 -3.82 40.17 8.89
N VAL A 65 -2.75 40.48 9.64
CA VAL A 65 -2.34 41.88 9.89
C VAL A 65 -1.93 42.59 8.59
N ALA A 66 -1.25 41.89 7.68
CA ALA A 66 -0.89 42.44 6.38
C ALA A 66 -2.11 42.75 5.51
N LEU A 67 -3.13 41.88 5.51
CA LEU A 67 -4.42 42.12 4.85
C LEU A 67 -5.12 43.35 5.41
N GLN A 68 -5.26 43.47 6.73
CA GLN A 68 -5.87 44.63 7.38
C GLN A 68 -5.13 45.95 7.06
N ALA A 69 -3.79 45.91 6.98
CA ALA A 69 -3.00 47.07 6.58
C ALA A 69 -3.19 47.47 5.10
N VAL A 70 -3.53 46.53 4.21
CA VAL A 70 -3.89 46.81 2.81
C VAL A 70 -5.32 47.36 2.71
N GLU A 71 -6.28 46.79 3.45
CA GLU A 71 -7.66 47.30 3.54
C GLU A 71 -7.69 48.75 4.05
N GLN A 72 -6.89 49.08 5.08
CA GLN A 72 -6.74 50.46 5.58
C GLN A 72 -6.15 51.40 4.53
N ARG A 73 -5.19 50.95 3.72
CA ARG A 73 -4.63 51.76 2.62
C ARG A 73 -5.63 51.99 1.49
N LEU A 74 -6.45 50.98 1.16
CA LEU A 74 -7.54 51.13 0.18
C LEU A 74 -8.60 52.11 0.69
N MET A 75 -9.08 51.97 1.93
CA MET A 75 -10.01 52.93 2.53
C MET A 75 -9.44 54.36 2.58
N LEU A 76 -8.15 54.54 2.83
CA LEU A 76 -7.51 55.86 2.76
C LEU A 76 -7.42 56.40 1.33
N LEU A 77 -7.19 55.56 0.31
CA LEU A 77 -7.17 55.98 -1.09
C LEU A 77 -8.58 56.36 -1.58
N GLU A 78 -9.59 55.59 -1.21
CA GLU A 78 -11.01 55.86 -1.51
C GLU A 78 -11.50 57.13 -0.82
N ALA A 79 -11.21 57.29 0.49
CA ALA A 79 -11.54 58.51 1.24
C ALA A 79 -10.77 59.75 0.75
N SER A 80 -9.58 59.56 0.15
CA SER A 80 -8.77 60.65 -0.43
C SER A 80 -9.24 61.09 -1.82
N GLY A 81 -10.29 60.46 -2.38
CA GLY A 81 -11.12 61.00 -3.45
C GLY A 81 -10.36 61.62 -4.63
N VAL A 82 -9.61 60.80 -5.39
CA VAL A 82 -8.75 61.26 -6.49
C VAL A 82 -9.52 62.08 -7.52
N LYS A 83 -9.33 63.41 -7.47
CA LYS A 83 -9.89 64.39 -8.39
C LYS A 83 -8.82 64.82 -9.37
N ALA A 84 -9.03 64.60 -10.66
CA ALA A 84 -8.09 64.99 -11.70
C ALA A 84 -7.92 66.53 -11.77
N PRO A 85 -6.69 67.05 -11.93
CA PRO A 85 -6.44 68.48 -12.11
C PRO A 85 -6.43 68.85 -13.60
N GLU A 86 -7.52 69.46 -14.08
CA GLU A 86 -7.54 70.28 -15.31
C GLU A 86 -7.54 71.77 -14.96
N THR A 87 -7.33 72.64 -15.97
CA THR A 87 -7.56 74.11 -15.93
C THR A 87 -6.44 74.90 -15.19
N ARG A 88 -5.80 75.95 -15.73
CA ARG A 88 -6.08 76.81 -16.91
C ARG A 88 -4.81 77.49 -17.48
N GLU A 89 -4.85 77.90 -18.75
CA GLU A 89 -3.93 78.89 -19.36
C GLU A 89 -4.35 80.34 -19.05
N PRO A 90 -3.51 81.32 -19.43
CA PRO A 90 -3.96 82.59 -20.01
C PRO A 90 -3.37 82.87 -21.41
N LEU A 91 -4.18 83.54 -22.26
CA LEU A 91 -3.85 84.02 -23.62
C LEU A 91 -2.96 85.31 -23.55
N VAL A 92 -2.43 85.95 -24.61
CA VAL A 92 -2.95 86.28 -25.96
C VAL A 92 -1.81 86.53 -26.99
N SER A 93 -2.03 86.04 -28.23
CA SER A 93 -1.79 86.53 -29.61
C SER A 93 -1.00 87.86 -29.87
N PRO A 94 -0.49 88.15 -31.11
CA PRO A 94 -0.92 87.68 -32.45
C PRO A 94 0.26 87.21 -33.37
N GLU A 95 0.20 87.06 -34.71
CA GLU A 95 -0.75 87.49 -35.77
C GLU A 95 -0.78 86.56 -37.02
N THR A 96 -1.18 87.07 -38.19
CA THR A 96 -1.58 86.35 -39.43
C THR A 96 -0.48 86.27 -40.51
N PHE A 97 -0.51 85.26 -41.40
CA PHE A 97 -0.64 85.39 -42.88
C PHE A 97 -0.76 84.00 -43.56
N LEU A 98 -1.03 83.98 -44.89
CA LEU A 98 -1.43 82.81 -45.72
C LEU A 98 -0.45 82.64 -46.91
N ASP A 99 -0.45 81.60 -47.76
CA ASP A 99 -1.36 80.43 -48.00
C ASP A 99 -0.47 79.16 -48.26
N GLU A 100 -0.80 78.02 -48.89
CA GLU A 100 -1.91 77.53 -49.74
C GLU A 100 -2.08 75.97 -49.57
N ALA A 101 -2.64 75.26 -50.56
CA ALA A 101 -2.93 73.81 -50.57
C ALA A 101 -2.78 73.24 -52.04
N PRO A 102 -3.17 71.99 -52.42
CA PRO A 102 -3.72 70.86 -51.65
C PRO A 102 -3.18 69.43 -51.99
N ALA A 103 -3.62 68.49 -51.14
CA ALA A 103 -3.80 67.04 -51.28
C ALA A 103 -3.45 66.26 -52.58
N ALA A 104 -2.83 65.09 -52.38
CA ALA A 104 -3.17 63.82 -53.05
C ALA A 104 -2.80 62.62 -52.13
N ALA A 105 -3.45 61.46 -52.32
CA ALA A 105 -3.14 60.23 -51.59
C ALA A 105 -2.78 59.10 -52.55
N THR A 106 -1.87 58.20 -52.14
CA THR A 106 -1.58 56.94 -52.85
C THR A 106 -1.17 55.87 -51.83
N GLU A 107 -1.59 54.64 -52.08
CA GLU A 107 -1.39 53.49 -51.19
C GLU A 107 0.02 52.88 -51.29
N LEU A 108 0.41 52.14 -50.25
CA LEU A 108 1.69 51.40 -50.21
C LEU A 108 1.58 50.08 -50.98
N VAL A 109 2.30 49.96 -52.10
CA VAL A 109 2.52 48.70 -52.82
C VAL A 109 4.00 48.32 -52.71
N TRP A 110 4.27 47.03 -52.50
CA TRP A 110 5.60 46.47 -52.26
C TRP A 110 6.17 45.81 -53.51
N GLU A 111 7.44 46.07 -53.84
CA GLU A 111 8.26 45.16 -54.62
C GLU A 111 9.76 45.32 -54.31
N LEU A 112 10.58 44.31 -54.64
CA LEU A 112 11.99 44.21 -54.22
C LEU A 112 12.94 44.87 -55.25
N PRO A 113 14.09 45.43 -54.82
CA PRO A 113 15.10 45.98 -55.73
C PRO A 113 16.10 44.93 -56.24
N PRO A 114 16.31 44.82 -57.57
CA PRO A 114 17.43 44.10 -58.15
C PRO A 114 18.31 45.03 -59.02
N GLU A 115 19.61 45.10 -58.77
CA GLU A 115 20.57 45.53 -59.79
C GLU A 115 21.96 44.92 -59.56
N LEU A 116 22.70 44.66 -60.64
CA LEU A 116 23.88 43.81 -60.67
C LEU A 116 25.00 44.41 -61.54
N GLU A 117 26.18 44.62 -60.94
CA GLU A 117 27.49 44.52 -61.61
C GLU A 117 27.78 45.58 -62.73
N PRO A 118 29.01 45.73 -63.29
CA PRO A 118 30.13 44.80 -63.23
C PRO A 118 31.55 45.31 -62.87
N ILE A 119 32.26 44.47 -62.10
CA ILE A 119 33.63 43.94 -62.37
C ILE A 119 34.78 44.97 -62.65
N GLN A 120 35.86 44.96 -61.83
CA GLN A 120 37.13 44.22 -62.14
C GLN A 120 38.28 44.46 -61.13
N ALA A 121 38.99 43.38 -60.73
CA ALA A 121 40.47 43.24 -60.62
C ALA A 121 40.99 42.45 -59.39
N ALA A 122 41.66 41.31 -59.66
CA ALA A 122 42.70 40.60 -58.87
C ALA A 122 42.45 40.18 -57.39
N ALA A 123 43.18 39.22 -56.80
CA ALA A 123 43.63 37.85 -57.17
C ALA A 123 44.56 37.33 -56.05
N SER A 124 44.47 36.05 -55.66
CA SER A 124 45.33 35.39 -54.64
C SER A 124 45.23 35.96 -53.20
N GLU A 125 45.58 35.27 -52.10
CA GLU A 125 46.11 33.90 -51.95
C GLU A 125 45.69 33.20 -50.63
N ILE A 126 46.23 32.00 -50.41
CA ILE A 126 45.94 30.99 -49.37
C ILE A 126 46.30 31.47 -47.94
N GLY A 127 45.49 31.10 -46.94
CA GLY A 127 45.80 31.32 -45.51
C GLY A 127 45.04 30.39 -44.53
N GLY A 128 45.72 29.93 -43.48
CA GLY A 128 45.24 28.95 -42.49
C GLY A 128 44.51 29.53 -41.26
N PRO A 129 44.18 28.69 -40.26
CA PRO A 129 43.05 28.95 -39.36
C PRO A 129 43.39 29.67 -38.04
N ALA A 130 42.38 30.36 -37.50
CA ALA A 130 42.28 30.74 -36.08
C ALA A 130 40.91 30.27 -35.54
N ALA A 131 40.83 29.97 -34.24
CA ALA A 131 39.65 29.32 -33.64
C ALA A 131 38.79 30.30 -32.86
N ASP A 132 37.46 30.19 -33.00
CA ASP A 132 36.47 30.83 -32.13
C ASP A 132 35.57 29.77 -31.48
N ALA A 133 36.18 29.01 -30.55
CA ALA A 133 35.53 27.94 -29.83
C ALA A 133 34.84 28.47 -28.55
N TRP A 134 33.79 29.29 -28.67
CA TRP A 134 32.91 29.64 -27.53
C TRP A 134 31.45 29.93 -27.96
N LYS A 135 30.65 28.86 -28.08
CA LYS A 135 29.19 28.94 -27.99
C LYS A 135 28.73 28.00 -26.86
N PRO A 136 28.30 28.51 -25.69
CA PRO A 136 27.72 27.67 -24.65
C PRO A 136 26.34 27.19 -25.12
N GLU A 137 26.26 25.91 -25.47
CA GLU A 137 25.00 25.24 -25.80
C GLU A 137 24.07 25.24 -24.57
N PRO A 138 22.76 25.53 -24.71
CA PRO A 138 21.87 25.67 -23.57
C PRO A 138 21.65 24.31 -22.89
N THR A 139 22.31 24.10 -21.75
CA THR A 139 22.11 22.92 -20.92
C THR A 139 20.65 22.82 -20.51
N VAL A 140 19.94 21.82 -21.04
CA VAL A 140 18.55 21.54 -20.70
C VAL A 140 18.48 21.15 -19.23
N ARG A 141 18.19 22.15 -18.39
CA ARG A 141 18.17 21.99 -16.93
C ARG A 141 17.00 21.12 -16.54
N GLU A 142 17.32 19.87 -16.19
CA GLU A 142 16.44 18.80 -15.74
C GLU A 142 15.15 19.31 -15.07
N ALA A 143 14.05 19.26 -15.81
CA ALA A 143 12.73 19.58 -15.30
C ALA A 143 12.24 18.43 -14.40
N GLN A 144 12.72 18.41 -13.16
CA GLN A 144 12.36 17.41 -12.17
C GLN A 144 10.85 17.48 -11.89
N SER A 145 10.08 16.59 -12.52
CA SER A 145 8.65 16.42 -12.29
C SER A 145 8.37 16.34 -10.79
N PRO A 146 7.46 17.17 -10.23
CA PRO A 146 7.23 17.22 -8.79
C PRO A 146 6.78 15.85 -8.30
N GLY A 147 7.63 15.20 -7.48
CA GLY A 147 7.46 13.81 -7.08
C GLY A 147 6.12 13.59 -6.38
N SER A 148 5.28 12.75 -7.01
CA SER A 148 3.93 12.43 -6.51
C SER A 148 3.97 12.07 -5.02
N PRO A 149 3.10 12.66 -4.18
CA PRO A 149 3.25 12.60 -2.72
C PRO A 149 3.18 11.14 -2.24
N ARG A 150 4.31 10.66 -1.69
CA ARG A 150 4.42 9.34 -1.06
C ARG A 150 3.33 9.21 -0.01
N GLY A 151 2.38 8.31 -0.24
CA GLY A 151 1.17 8.19 0.56
C GLY A 151 1.44 7.89 2.04
N PRO A 152 0.50 8.20 2.94
CA PRO A 152 0.64 7.94 4.36
C PRO A 152 0.90 6.45 4.63
N ASN A 153 1.67 6.17 5.68
CA ASN A 153 2.18 4.84 5.98
C ASN A 153 1.03 3.83 6.13
N LEU A 154 1.26 2.56 5.81
CA LEU A 154 0.19 1.53 5.85
C LEU A 154 -0.46 1.43 7.24
N ILE A 155 0.34 1.64 8.29
CA ILE A 155 -0.10 1.69 9.69
C ILE A 155 -0.96 2.93 9.96
N ASP A 156 -0.56 4.13 9.50
CA ASP A 156 -1.37 5.35 9.63
C ASP A 156 -2.71 5.23 8.89
N ARG A 157 -2.70 4.58 7.72
CA ARG A 157 -3.91 4.28 6.93
C ARG A 157 -4.81 3.24 7.61
N ALA A 158 -4.23 2.29 8.35
CA ALA A 158 -4.98 1.34 9.17
C ALA A 158 -5.60 2.01 10.41
N ILE A 159 -4.83 2.81 11.15
CA ILE A 159 -5.27 3.53 12.36
C ILE A 159 -6.36 4.56 12.02
N SER A 160 -6.16 5.36 10.97
CA SER A 160 -7.19 6.33 10.51
C SER A 160 -8.47 5.63 10.05
N ARG A 161 -8.36 4.51 9.30
CA ARG A 161 -9.52 3.68 8.92
C ARG A 161 -10.20 3.05 10.15
N ALA A 162 -9.45 2.62 11.16
CA ALA A 162 -10.01 2.09 12.40
C ALA A 162 -10.74 3.18 13.20
N ARG A 163 -10.18 4.38 13.33
CA ARG A 163 -10.86 5.54 13.94
C ARG A 163 -12.13 5.92 13.18
N ALA A 164 -12.07 6.00 11.85
CA ALA A 164 -13.25 6.26 11.01
C ALA A 164 -14.31 5.15 11.10
N TRP A 165 -13.91 3.90 11.32
CA TRP A 165 -14.84 2.78 11.56
C TRP A 165 -15.47 2.84 12.96
N LEU A 166 -14.71 3.25 13.98
CA LEU A 166 -15.20 3.43 15.36
C LEU A 166 -16.16 4.62 15.48
N PHE A 167 -15.85 5.77 14.87
CA PHE A 167 -16.63 7.02 15.00
C PHE A 167 -17.59 7.30 13.82
N GLY A 168 -17.63 6.43 12.80
CA GLY A 168 -18.37 6.66 11.55
C GLY A 168 -19.80 6.10 11.52
N GLY A 169 -20.77 7.01 11.58
CA GLY A 169 -22.13 6.88 11.03
C GLY A 169 -23.12 5.96 11.76
N ASN A 170 -22.65 4.90 12.41
CA ASN A 170 -23.49 4.02 13.22
C ASN A 170 -22.73 3.44 14.44
N THR A 171 -21.93 4.30 15.07
CA THR A 171 -21.12 3.96 16.26
C THR A 171 -21.97 3.43 17.40
N VAL A 172 -23.08 4.10 17.72
CA VAL A 172 -23.90 3.77 18.89
C VAL A 172 -24.48 2.36 18.80
N LEU A 173 -24.97 1.92 17.63
CA LEU A 173 -25.45 0.54 17.46
C LEU A 173 -24.31 -0.47 17.46
N ARG A 174 -23.15 -0.17 16.84
CA ARG A 174 -21.98 -1.07 16.84
C ARG A 174 -21.45 -1.30 18.26
N VAL A 175 -21.23 -0.21 18.99
CA VAL A 175 -20.82 -0.24 20.41
C VAL A 175 -21.91 -0.91 21.25
N GLY A 176 -23.19 -0.61 21.01
CA GLY A 176 -24.32 -1.24 21.68
C GLY A 176 -24.35 -2.75 21.52
N VAL A 177 -24.19 -3.29 20.30
CA VAL A 177 -24.15 -4.75 20.07
C VAL A 177 -22.92 -5.39 20.70
N VAL A 178 -21.75 -4.72 20.68
CA VAL A 178 -20.54 -5.20 21.37
C VAL A 178 -20.73 -5.22 22.88
N LEU A 179 -21.31 -4.18 23.49
CA LEU A 179 -21.59 -4.10 24.93
C LEU A 179 -22.68 -5.10 25.35
N LEU A 180 -23.72 -5.32 24.53
CA LEU A 180 -24.79 -6.28 24.83
C LEU A 180 -24.25 -7.71 24.74
N PHE A 181 -23.42 -8.02 23.72
CA PHE A 181 -22.73 -9.32 23.63
C PHE A 181 -21.76 -9.54 24.80
N LEU A 182 -20.93 -8.54 25.11
CA LEU A 182 -19.96 -8.62 26.20
C LEU A 182 -20.67 -8.72 27.57
N GLY A 183 -21.74 -7.97 27.77
CA GLY A 183 -22.61 -8.03 28.94
C GLY A 183 -23.30 -9.39 29.09
N LEU A 184 -23.78 -9.99 28.00
CA LEU A 184 -24.33 -11.35 28.00
C LEU A 184 -23.27 -12.40 28.34
N ALA A 185 -22.05 -12.26 27.81
CA ALA A 185 -20.91 -13.12 28.16
C ALA A 185 -20.51 -12.98 29.64
N PHE A 186 -20.49 -11.75 30.19
CA PHE A 186 -20.27 -11.52 31.62
C PHE A 186 -21.42 -12.06 32.49
N LEU A 187 -22.67 -11.94 32.06
CA LEU A 187 -23.83 -12.49 32.79
C LEU A 187 -23.80 -14.02 32.82
N LEU A 188 -23.41 -14.65 31.71
CA LEU A 188 -23.23 -16.11 31.62
C LEU A 188 -22.03 -16.58 32.46
N ARG A 189 -20.94 -15.79 32.51
CA ARG A 189 -19.81 -16.04 33.41
C ARG A 189 -20.23 -15.94 34.88
N TYR A 190 -20.91 -14.87 35.27
CA TYR A 190 -21.40 -14.68 36.64
C TYR A 190 -22.35 -15.82 37.06
N ALA A 191 -23.25 -16.25 36.16
CA ALA A 191 -24.12 -17.40 36.37
C ALA A 191 -23.37 -18.75 36.48
N THR A 192 -22.09 -18.82 36.11
CA THR A 192 -21.25 -20.01 36.21
C THR A 192 -20.12 -19.90 37.25
N GLU A 193 -19.85 -18.72 37.82
CA GLU A 193 -18.84 -18.53 38.87
C GLU A 193 -19.18 -19.24 40.20
N GLY A 194 -20.45 -19.59 40.43
CA GLY A 194 -20.88 -20.46 41.53
C GLY A 194 -20.87 -21.97 41.23
N VAL A 195 -20.47 -22.38 40.02
CA VAL A 195 -20.53 -23.78 39.57
C VAL A 195 -19.12 -24.30 39.28
N VAL A 196 -18.76 -25.47 39.82
CA VAL A 196 -17.51 -26.17 39.46
C VAL A 196 -17.66 -26.80 38.07
N VAL A 197 -17.66 -25.96 37.03
CA VAL A 197 -17.78 -26.42 35.64
C VAL A 197 -16.52 -27.23 35.29
N PRO A 198 -16.64 -28.51 34.88
CA PRO A 198 -15.50 -29.32 34.45
C PRO A 198 -14.90 -28.78 33.15
N VAL A 199 -13.62 -29.07 32.89
CA VAL A 199 -12.80 -28.33 31.90
C VAL A 199 -13.34 -28.51 30.47
N GLU A 200 -13.87 -29.69 30.18
CA GLU A 200 -14.54 -30.07 28.94
C GLU A 200 -15.73 -29.15 28.64
N LEU A 201 -16.57 -28.88 29.65
CA LEU A 201 -17.71 -27.97 29.51
C LEU A 201 -17.31 -26.50 29.34
N ARG A 202 -16.14 -26.10 29.85
CA ARG A 202 -15.58 -24.75 29.59
C ARG A 202 -15.21 -24.60 28.12
N TYR A 203 -14.47 -25.56 27.56
CA TYR A 203 -14.13 -25.55 26.13
C TYR A 203 -15.35 -25.71 25.23
N ALA A 204 -16.30 -26.57 25.59
CA ALA A 204 -17.58 -26.70 24.88
C ALA A 204 -18.38 -25.38 24.90
N GLY A 205 -18.41 -24.67 26.03
CA GLY A 205 -19.04 -23.35 26.14
C GLY A 205 -18.39 -22.28 25.25
N VAL A 206 -17.06 -22.22 25.21
CA VAL A 206 -16.32 -21.29 24.32
C VAL A 206 -16.52 -21.67 22.84
N ALA A 207 -16.50 -22.96 22.50
CA ALA A 207 -16.79 -23.44 21.15
C ALA A 207 -18.23 -23.11 20.72
N ALA A 208 -19.22 -23.33 21.60
CA ALA A 208 -20.62 -23.00 21.35
C ALA A 208 -20.83 -21.48 21.18
N ALA A 209 -20.16 -20.65 21.99
CA ALA A 209 -20.17 -19.20 21.81
C ALA A 209 -19.56 -18.78 20.46
N ALA A 210 -18.44 -19.39 20.07
CA ALA A 210 -17.78 -19.12 18.78
C ALA A 210 -18.64 -19.55 17.57
N LEU A 211 -19.30 -20.71 17.64
CA LEU A 211 -20.32 -21.14 16.66
C LEU A 211 -21.51 -20.17 16.65
N GLY A 212 -21.90 -19.63 17.80
CA GLY A 212 -22.87 -18.55 17.92
C GLY A 212 -22.46 -17.27 17.18
N LEU A 213 -21.17 -16.87 17.25
CA LEU A 213 -20.62 -15.79 16.43
C LEU A 213 -20.70 -16.08 14.94
N LEU A 214 -20.41 -17.32 14.50
CA LEU A 214 -20.53 -17.70 13.09
C LEU A 214 -21.97 -17.63 12.60
N GLY A 215 -22.92 -18.18 13.38
CA GLY A 215 -24.35 -18.19 13.06
C GLY A 215 -24.96 -16.78 13.06
N LEU A 216 -24.65 -15.96 14.07
CA LEU A 216 -25.09 -14.56 14.13
C LEU A 216 -24.48 -13.74 12.98
N GLY A 217 -23.21 -13.99 12.63
CA GLY A 217 -22.58 -13.36 11.47
C GLY A 217 -23.24 -13.77 10.15
N TRP A 218 -23.52 -15.07 9.97
CA TRP A 218 -24.23 -15.59 8.79
C TRP A 218 -25.62 -14.98 8.62
N TRP A 219 -26.41 -14.89 9.70
CA TRP A 219 -27.70 -14.19 9.69
C TRP A 219 -27.55 -12.71 9.35
N LEU A 220 -26.56 -12.04 9.95
CA LEU A 220 -26.32 -10.61 9.77
C LEU A 220 -25.73 -10.27 8.39
N ARG A 221 -25.21 -11.24 7.63
CA ARG A 221 -24.63 -11.03 6.28
C ARG A 221 -25.59 -10.30 5.33
N ALA A 222 -26.89 -10.58 5.45
CA ALA A 222 -27.95 -10.00 4.63
C ALA A 222 -28.34 -8.55 5.03
N ARG A 223 -27.94 -8.09 6.23
CA ARG A 223 -28.21 -6.73 6.73
C ARG A 223 -26.97 -5.84 6.77
N ASN A 224 -25.81 -6.42 7.09
CA ASN A 224 -24.53 -5.71 7.20
C ASN A 224 -23.34 -6.68 7.04
N SER A 225 -22.98 -6.97 5.77
CA SER A 225 -21.85 -7.83 5.40
C SER A 225 -20.54 -7.44 6.12
N SER A 226 -20.21 -6.14 6.18
CA SER A 226 -18.98 -5.66 6.83
C SER A 226 -18.87 -6.02 8.31
N TYR A 227 -19.99 -6.10 9.04
CA TYR A 227 -20.00 -6.58 10.43
C TYR A 227 -19.98 -8.12 10.50
N ALA A 228 -20.73 -8.80 9.63
CA ALA A 228 -20.77 -10.26 9.55
C ALA A 228 -19.37 -10.86 9.38
N LEU A 229 -18.55 -10.29 8.49
CA LEU A 229 -17.17 -10.75 8.25
C LEU A 229 -16.26 -10.60 9.47
N ILE A 230 -16.40 -9.51 10.25
CA ILE A 230 -15.64 -9.30 11.49
C ILE A 230 -16.06 -10.33 12.55
N LEU A 231 -17.36 -10.56 12.72
CA LEU A 231 -17.88 -11.49 13.71
C LEU A 231 -17.53 -12.95 13.38
N GLN A 232 -17.59 -13.33 12.09
CA GLN A 232 -17.17 -14.65 11.64
C GLN A 232 -15.65 -14.85 11.77
N GLY A 233 -14.84 -13.86 11.40
CA GLY A 233 -13.39 -13.90 11.58
C GLY A 233 -13.00 -14.09 13.05
N ALA A 234 -13.69 -13.39 13.96
CA ALA A 234 -13.54 -13.58 15.41
C ALA A 234 -13.97 -14.99 15.85
N GLY A 235 -15.12 -15.50 15.39
CA GLY A 235 -15.56 -16.87 15.71
C GLY A 235 -14.57 -17.95 15.24
N ILE A 236 -14.04 -17.83 14.02
CA ILE A 236 -13.01 -18.74 13.47
C ILE A 236 -11.72 -18.67 14.29
N ALA A 237 -11.27 -17.48 14.67
CA ALA A 237 -10.08 -17.29 15.50
C ALA A 237 -10.26 -17.88 16.91
N VAL A 238 -11.44 -17.69 17.53
CA VAL A 238 -11.76 -18.29 18.83
C VAL A 238 -11.82 -19.82 18.72
N LEU A 239 -12.41 -20.40 17.68
CA LEU A 239 -12.37 -21.85 17.45
C LEU A 239 -10.92 -22.36 17.32
N TYR A 240 -10.07 -21.68 16.55
CA TYR A 240 -8.65 -22.04 16.41
C TYR A 240 -7.93 -22.07 17.77
N LEU A 241 -8.09 -21.02 18.58
CA LEU A 241 -7.50 -20.93 19.92
C LEU A 241 -8.07 -21.96 20.88
N THR A 242 -9.38 -22.25 20.80
CA THR A 242 -10.08 -23.24 21.64
C THR A 242 -9.54 -24.64 21.40
N VAL A 243 -9.42 -25.05 20.13
CA VAL A 243 -8.91 -26.39 19.75
C VAL A 243 -7.42 -26.51 20.07
N PHE A 244 -6.62 -25.47 19.80
CA PHE A 244 -5.19 -25.45 20.18
C PHE A 244 -5.01 -25.59 21.69
N ALA A 245 -5.78 -24.85 22.49
CA ALA A 245 -5.71 -24.90 23.95
C ALA A 245 -6.15 -26.27 24.51
N ALA A 246 -7.22 -26.87 23.97
CA ALA A 246 -7.68 -28.22 24.33
C ALA A 246 -6.76 -29.37 23.86
N MET A 247 -5.73 -29.06 23.05
CA MET A 247 -4.72 -30.02 22.58
C MET A 247 -3.33 -29.78 23.23
N ARG A 248 -3.08 -28.60 23.82
CA ARG A 248 -1.76 -28.20 24.34
C ARG A 248 -1.71 -27.72 25.79
N LEU A 249 -2.74 -27.03 26.28
CA LEU A 249 -2.78 -26.46 27.64
C LEU A 249 -3.50 -27.38 28.62
N HIS A 250 -4.62 -27.94 28.17
CA HIS A 250 -5.36 -28.98 28.88
C HIS A 250 -5.59 -30.09 27.84
N PRO A 251 -4.76 -31.15 27.82
CA PRO A 251 -4.78 -32.17 26.76
C PRO A 251 -6.03 -33.07 26.86
N LEU A 252 -7.14 -32.53 26.36
CA LEU A 252 -8.46 -33.16 26.28
C LEU A 252 -8.71 -33.74 24.87
N LEU A 253 -7.93 -33.30 23.88
CA LEU A 253 -7.95 -33.78 22.50
C LEU A 253 -6.60 -34.39 22.16
N ASP A 254 -6.62 -35.62 21.65
CA ASP A 254 -5.44 -36.23 21.01
C ASP A 254 -4.94 -35.37 19.84
N PRO A 255 -3.62 -35.34 19.55
CA PRO A 255 -3.06 -34.55 18.46
C PRO A 255 -3.71 -34.81 17.08
N SER A 256 -4.16 -36.05 16.84
CA SER A 256 -4.89 -36.44 15.62
C SER A 256 -6.30 -35.82 15.55
N ALA A 257 -7.04 -35.88 16.65
CA ALA A 257 -8.38 -35.29 16.76
C ALA A 257 -8.33 -33.76 16.69
N GLY A 258 -7.38 -33.13 17.40
CA GLY A 258 -7.13 -31.70 17.35
C GLY A 258 -6.71 -31.22 15.96
N PHE A 259 -5.80 -31.93 15.28
CA PHE A 259 -5.44 -31.63 13.88
C PHE A 259 -6.65 -31.72 12.94
N GLY A 260 -7.42 -32.82 13.00
CA GLY A 260 -8.63 -32.99 12.19
C GLY A 260 -9.67 -31.87 12.41
N LEU A 261 -9.83 -31.42 13.66
CA LEU A 261 -10.75 -30.35 14.01
C LEU A 261 -10.25 -28.97 13.54
N LEU A 262 -8.95 -28.68 13.61
CA LEU A 262 -8.36 -27.46 13.00
C LEU A 262 -8.50 -27.45 11.48
N VAL A 263 -8.35 -28.59 10.81
CA VAL A 263 -8.61 -28.73 9.37
C VAL A 263 -10.10 -28.50 9.06
N ALA A 264 -11.02 -29.03 9.87
CA ALA A 264 -12.46 -28.78 9.71
C ALA A 264 -12.83 -27.30 9.87
N VAL A 265 -12.24 -26.60 10.86
CA VAL A 265 -12.40 -25.14 11.04
C VAL A 265 -11.82 -24.37 9.85
N THR A 266 -10.68 -24.79 9.32
CA THR A 266 -10.05 -24.21 8.12
C THR A 266 -10.94 -24.35 6.87
N VAL A 267 -11.47 -25.55 6.62
CA VAL A 267 -12.39 -25.81 5.50
C VAL A 267 -13.69 -25.02 5.66
N CYS A 268 -14.25 -24.95 6.87
CA CYS A 268 -15.42 -24.12 7.17
C CYS A 268 -15.15 -22.63 6.89
N SER A 269 -13.98 -22.13 7.29
CA SER A 269 -13.53 -20.75 7.03
C SER A 269 -13.39 -20.47 5.52
N ALA A 270 -12.82 -21.41 4.75
CA ALA A 270 -12.71 -21.30 3.30
C ALA A 270 -14.09 -21.29 2.61
N ILE A 271 -15.02 -22.15 3.04
CA ILE A 271 -16.41 -22.17 2.53
C ILE A 271 -17.11 -20.84 2.84
N LEU A 272 -16.99 -20.34 4.07
CA LEU A 272 -17.55 -19.03 4.47
C LEU A 272 -16.94 -17.87 3.68
N ALA A 273 -15.65 -17.94 3.33
CA ALA A 273 -14.97 -16.95 2.52
C ALA A 273 -15.49 -16.92 1.07
N ILE A 274 -15.63 -18.10 0.44
CA ILE A 274 -16.16 -18.24 -0.92
C ILE A 274 -17.64 -17.80 -0.95
N ALA A 275 -18.46 -18.26 -0.01
CA ALA A 275 -19.89 -17.98 0.05
C ALA A 275 -20.27 -16.52 0.36
N GLN A 276 -19.28 -15.66 0.65
CA GLN A 276 -19.43 -14.22 0.95
C GLN A 276 -18.41 -13.35 0.23
N ASP A 277 -17.71 -13.89 -0.78
CA ASP A 277 -16.69 -13.21 -1.60
C ASP A 277 -15.60 -12.45 -0.81
N SER A 278 -15.21 -13.01 0.34
CA SER A 278 -14.39 -12.32 1.35
C SER A 278 -12.93 -12.74 1.32
N LEU A 279 -12.10 -11.90 0.72
CA LEU A 279 -10.64 -12.04 0.76
C LEU A 279 -10.08 -12.08 2.20
N GLY A 280 -10.72 -11.40 3.15
CA GLY A 280 -10.30 -11.40 4.56
C GLY A 280 -10.48 -12.76 5.23
N LEU A 281 -11.62 -13.42 5.01
CA LEU A 281 -11.85 -14.78 5.51
C LEU A 281 -10.99 -15.80 4.75
N ALA A 282 -10.75 -15.61 3.44
CA ALA A 282 -9.88 -16.49 2.67
C ALA A 282 -8.42 -16.43 3.14
N ALA A 283 -7.92 -15.22 3.42
CA ALA A 283 -6.60 -15.02 4.00
C ALA A 283 -6.49 -15.64 5.40
N ALA A 284 -7.51 -15.47 6.25
CA ALA A 284 -7.56 -16.10 7.57
C ALA A 284 -7.59 -17.64 7.49
N ALA A 285 -8.38 -18.21 6.57
CA ALA A 285 -8.44 -19.65 6.31
C ALA A 285 -7.07 -20.19 5.87
N ALA A 286 -6.41 -19.54 4.90
CA ALA A 286 -5.10 -19.98 4.43
C ALA A 286 -4.01 -19.86 5.50
N LEU A 287 -3.95 -18.72 6.23
CA LEU A 287 -3.00 -18.54 7.34
C LEU A 287 -3.21 -19.56 8.46
N GLY A 288 -4.46 -19.83 8.84
CA GLY A 288 -4.81 -20.90 9.78
C GLY A 288 -4.35 -22.27 9.26
N GLY A 289 -4.67 -22.58 8.01
CA GLY A 289 -4.27 -23.80 7.32
C GLY A 289 -2.77 -24.07 7.43
N PHE A 290 -1.92 -23.15 7.00
CA PHE A 290 -0.46 -23.30 7.09
C PHE A 290 0.07 -23.30 8.53
N ALA A 291 -0.65 -22.68 9.49
CA ALA A 291 -0.31 -22.79 10.91
C ALA A 291 -0.69 -24.16 11.52
N THR A 292 -1.66 -24.90 10.96
CA THR A 292 -2.19 -26.16 11.53
C THR A 292 -1.09 -27.18 11.86
N PRO A 293 -0.14 -27.52 10.95
CA PRO A 293 0.90 -28.49 11.26
C PRO A 293 1.89 -27.98 12.29
N ILE A 294 2.17 -26.67 12.32
CA ILE A 294 3.07 -26.05 13.30
C ILE A 294 2.44 -26.14 14.70
N LEU A 295 1.15 -25.81 14.83
CA LEU A 295 0.41 -25.86 16.08
C LEU A 295 0.20 -27.29 16.60
N ALA A 296 0.05 -28.28 15.69
CA ALA A 296 -0.16 -29.68 16.03
C ALA A 296 1.13 -30.53 16.15
N SER A 297 2.26 -30.10 15.60
CA SER A 297 3.48 -30.93 15.53
C SER A 297 4.00 -31.33 16.91
N THR A 298 4.15 -32.64 17.12
CA THR A 298 4.81 -33.24 18.28
C THR A 298 6.31 -33.49 18.03
N GLY A 299 6.87 -32.98 16.93
CA GLY A 299 8.27 -33.19 16.53
C GLY A 299 8.52 -34.48 15.74
N ALA A 300 7.64 -35.49 15.85
CA ALA A 300 7.76 -36.80 15.19
C ALA A 300 6.99 -36.91 13.86
N GLY A 301 6.65 -35.79 13.21
CA GLY A 301 5.80 -35.77 12.02
C GLY A 301 6.51 -36.19 10.73
N SER A 302 5.92 -37.12 9.97
CA SER A 302 6.40 -37.46 8.62
C SER A 302 6.28 -36.28 7.66
N HIS A 303 7.38 -35.98 6.94
CA HIS A 303 7.44 -34.98 5.89
C HIS A 303 6.45 -35.26 4.76
N VAL A 304 6.22 -36.54 4.41
CA VAL A 304 5.23 -36.95 3.40
C VAL A 304 3.82 -36.49 3.78
N ALA A 305 3.43 -36.63 5.05
CA ALA A 305 2.14 -36.17 5.53
C ALA A 305 2.03 -34.63 5.49
N LEU A 306 3.09 -33.92 5.88
CA LEU A 306 3.15 -32.46 5.86
C LEU A 306 3.07 -31.89 4.42
N PHE A 307 3.82 -32.45 3.49
CA PHE A 307 3.78 -32.03 2.07
C PHE A 307 2.50 -32.48 1.36
N SER A 308 1.92 -33.63 1.71
CA SER A 308 0.59 -34.02 1.21
C SER A 308 -0.51 -33.07 1.72
N TYR A 309 -0.42 -32.63 2.98
CA TYR A 309 -1.32 -31.62 3.54
C TYR A 309 -1.16 -30.25 2.86
N PHE A 310 0.06 -29.80 2.60
CA PHE A 310 0.31 -28.59 1.81
C PHE A 310 -0.17 -28.73 0.36
N THR A 311 -0.07 -29.92 -0.24
CA THR A 311 -0.64 -30.20 -1.57
C THR A 311 -2.16 -29.99 -1.54
N LEU A 312 -2.86 -30.47 -0.51
CA LEU A 312 -4.30 -30.28 -0.37
C LEU A 312 -4.70 -28.81 -0.12
N LEU A 313 -3.97 -28.07 0.74
CA LEU A 313 -4.19 -26.63 0.94
C LEU A 313 -3.99 -25.85 -0.37
N ASN A 314 -2.89 -26.13 -1.09
CA ASN A 314 -2.57 -25.45 -2.34
C ASN A 314 -3.54 -25.81 -3.46
N ALA A 315 -4.05 -27.05 -3.52
CA ALA A 315 -5.15 -27.42 -4.42
C ALA A 315 -6.43 -26.62 -4.10
N GLY A 316 -6.72 -26.35 -2.82
CA GLY A 316 -7.79 -25.44 -2.40
C GLY A 316 -7.56 -23.99 -2.86
N ILE A 317 -6.33 -23.48 -2.73
CA ILE A 317 -5.95 -22.14 -3.21
C ILE A 317 -6.03 -22.06 -4.74
N PHE A 318 -5.57 -23.09 -5.46
CA PHE A 318 -5.68 -23.23 -6.91
C PHE A 318 -7.14 -23.24 -7.37
N ALA A 319 -8.01 -24.01 -6.69
CA ALA A 319 -9.44 -24.03 -6.97
C ALA A 319 -10.09 -22.65 -6.75
N ILE A 320 -9.72 -21.92 -5.68
CA ILE A 320 -10.18 -20.54 -5.47
C ILE A 320 -9.64 -19.61 -6.57
N ALA A 321 -8.35 -19.73 -6.94
CA ALA A 321 -7.73 -18.94 -8.01
C ALA A 321 -8.40 -19.18 -9.39
N TRP A 322 -8.91 -20.39 -9.63
CA TRP A 322 -9.70 -20.73 -10.82
C TRP A 322 -11.00 -19.91 -10.94
N PHE A 323 -11.56 -19.41 -9.83
CA PHE A 323 -12.76 -18.55 -9.82
C PHE A 323 -12.52 -17.08 -9.43
N LYS A 324 -11.45 -16.76 -8.67
CA LYS A 324 -11.17 -15.42 -8.12
C LYS A 324 -9.69 -15.07 -8.23
N ALA A 325 -9.35 -13.96 -8.91
CA ALA A 325 -7.97 -13.46 -9.04
C ALA A 325 -7.46 -12.77 -7.75
N TRP A 326 -7.39 -13.51 -6.64
CA TRP A 326 -7.02 -12.99 -5.32
C TRP A 326 -5.51 -13.07 -5.05
N ARG A 327 -4.75 -12.07 -5.53
CA ARG A 327 -3.28 -12.01 -5.43
C ARG A 327 -2.72 -12.28 -4.02
N LEU A 328 -3.38 -11.79 -2.98
CA LEU A 328 -2.95 -12.00 -1.58
C LEU A 328 -3.02 -13.48 -1.15
N LEU A 329 -4.00 -14.25 -1.65
CA LEU A 329 -4.13 -15.67 -1.31
C LEU A 329 -2.97 -16.48 -1.89
N ASN A 330 -2.56 -16.17 -3.13
CA ASN A 330 -1.41 -16.78 -3.79
C ASN A 330 -0.10 -16.52 -3.00
N VAL A 331 0.07 -15.29 -2.48
CA VAL A 331 1.23 -14.93 -1.64
C VAL A 331 1.23 -15.70 -0.32
N ILE A 332 0.09 -15.75 0.38
CA ILE A 332 -0.02 -16.51 1.64
C ILE A 332 0.29 -18.00 1.40
N GLY A 333 -0.26 -18.57 0.33
CA GLY A 333 0.01 -19.95 -0.06
C GLY A 333 1.49 -20.21 -0.34
N PHE A 334 2.12 -19.36 -1.15
CA PHE A 334 3.53 -19.48 -1.50
C PHE A 334 4.42 -19.36 -0.26
N THR A 335 4.27 -18.28 0.51
CA THR A 335 5.07 -18.03 1.72
C THR A 335 4.85 -19.11 2.79
N GLY A 336 3.64 -19.66 2.91
CA GLY A 336 3.37 -20.82 3.77
C GLY A 336 4.10 -22.08 3.28
N THR A 337 3.89 -22.46 2.02
CA THR A 337 4.43 -23.70 1.44
C THR A 337 5.96 -23.68 1.40
N PHE A 338 6.56 -22.66 0.79
CA PHE A 338 8.01 -22.57 0.60
C PHE A 338 8.70 -22.11 1.88
N GLY A 339 8.12 -21.20 2.66
CA GLY A 339 8.71 -20.77 3.94
C GLY A 339 8.79 -21.90 4.96
N ILE A 340 7.72 -22.69 5.13
CA ILE A 340 7.73 -23.83 6.05
C ILE A 340 8.54 -25.00 5.44
N GLY A 341 8.44 -25.25 4.14
CA GLY A 341 9.23 -26.27 3.45
C GLY A 341 10.74 -26.03 3.54
N PHE A 342 11.19 -24.79 3.36
CA PHE A 342 12.59 -24.38 3.51
C PHE A 342 13.05 -24.42 4.98
N ALA A 343 12.21 -23.99 5.93
CA ALA A 343 12.50 -24.08 7.35
C ALA A 343 12.60 -25.54 7.87
N TRP A 344 11.86 -26.47 7.27
CA TRP A 344 12.04 -27.91 7.46
C TRP A 344 13.32 -28.40 6.77
N GLY A 345 13.57 -27.99 5.53
CA GLY A 345 14.77 -28.36 4.76
C GLY A 345 16.07 -28.01 5.48
N LEU A 346 16.19 -26.80 6.03
CA LEU A 346 17.37 -26.37 6.80
C LEU A 346 17.58 -27.11 8.14
N ARG A 347 16.59 -27.87 8.63
CA ARG A 347 16.61 -28.46 9.98
C ARG A 347 16.48 -29.99 10.03
N SER A 348 15.95 -30.61 8.98
CA SER A 348 15.51 -32.02 9.03
C SER A 348 15.68 -32.76 7.69
N TYR A 349 16.32 -32.15 6.71
CA TYR A 349 16.68 -32.81 5.45
C TYR A 349 17.91 -33.71 5.62
N SER A 350 17.83 -34.91 5.05
CA SER A 350 18.98 -35.78 4.76
C SER A 350 18.97 -36.14 3.27
N PRO A 351 20.12 -36.49 2.65
CA PRO A 351 20.17 -36.90 1.24
C PRO A 351 19.25 -38.11 0.92
N GLU A 352 19.01 -38.97 1.91
CA GLU A 352 18.12 -40.14 1.81
C GLU A 352 16.65 -39.74 1.55
N LEU A 353 16.24 -38.55 1.99
CA LEU A 353 14.88 -38.03 1.82
C LEU A 353 14.62 -37.37 0.45
N LEU A 354 15.64 -37.24 -0.41
CA LEU A 354 15.54 -36.63 -1.75
C LEU A 354 14.37 -37.20 -2.56
N TRP A 355 14.38 -38.50 -2.79
CA TRP A 355 13.42 -39.20 -3.66
C TRP A 355 11.96 -39.08 -3.19
N SER A 356 11.77 -38.82 -1.89
CA SER A 356 10.46 -38.60 -1.28
C SER A 356 10.05 -37.12 -1.20
N THR A 357 10.95 -36.19 -1.52
CA THR A 357 10.78 -34.74 -1.33
C THR A 357 10.72 -34.01 -2.67
N GLU A 358 11.62 -34.34 -3.59
CA GLU A 358 11.70 -33.81 -4.96
C GLU A 358 10.35 -33.84 -5.72
N PRO A 359 9.56 -34.94 -5.74
CA PRO A 359 8.26 -34.93 -6.42
C PRO A 359 7.25 -33.94 -5.82
N PHE A 360 7.30 -33.66 -4.51
CA PHE A 360 6.46 -32.62 -3.91
C PHE A 360 6.93 -31.21 -4.30
N LEU A 361 8.24 -30.97 -4.36
CA LEU A 361 8.80 -29.69 -4.81
C LEU A 361 8.41 -29.41 -6.29
N ILE A 362 8.55 -30.39 -7.17
CA ILE A 362 8.12 -30.29 -8.57
C ILE A 362 6.60 -30.04 -8.66
N LEU A 363 5.80 -30.75 -7.87
CA LEU A 363 4.34 -30.54 -7.81
C LEU A 363 3.97 -29.14 -7.32
N PHE A 364 4.63 -28.63 -6.28
CA PHE A 364 4.45 -27.25 -5.79
C PHE A 364 4.85 -26.23 -6.86
N PHE A 365 6.01 -26.41 -7.51
CA PHE A 365 6.45 -25.53 -8.60
C PHE A 365 5.42 -25.46 -9.73
N LEU A 366 5.02 -26.61 -10.28
CA LEU A 366 4.03 -26.68 -11.37
C LEU A 366 2.69 -26.06 -10.97
N MET A 367 2.25 -26.30 -9.73
CA MET A 367 1.03 -25.70 -9.18
C MET A 367 1.14 -24.17 -9.04
N TYR A 368 2.25 -23.63 -8.55
CA TYR A 368 2.44 -22.17 -8.44
C TYR A 368 2.60 -21.49 -9.82
N VAL A 369 3.28 -22.13 -10.77
CA VAL A 369 3.31 -21.69 -12.17
C VAL A 369 1.91 -21.69 -12.79
N ALA A 370 1.09 -22.71 -12.53
CA ALA A 370 -0.28 -22.78 -13.02
C ALA A 370 -1.20 -21.74 -12.35
N ILE A 371 -1.09 -21.50 -11.03
CA ILE A 371 -1.78 -20.41 -10.31
C ILE A 371 -1.41 -19.06 -10.93
N GLY A 372 -0.13 -18.83 -11.20
CA GLY A 372 0.37 -17.62 -11.85
C GLY A 372 -0.22 -17.43 -13.25
N LEU A 373 -0.13 -18.46 -14.10
CA LEU A 373 -0.64 -18.43 -15.47
C LEU A 373 -2.17 -18.23 -15.52
N LEU A 374 -2.93 -18.84 -14.62
CA LEU A 374 -4.38 -18.62 -14.46
C LEU A 374 -4.69 -17.19 -14.02
N PHE A 375 -3.95 -16.65 -13.06
CA PHE A 375 -4.09 -15.27 -12.62
C PHE A 375 -3.81 -14.28 -13.76
N ALA A 376 -2.70 -14.45 -14.49
CA ALA A 376 -2.34 -13.63 -15.64
C ALA A 376 -3.39 -13.74 -16.76
N ARG A 377 -3.82 -14.95 -17.12
CA ARG A 377 -4.86 -15.17 -18.13
C ARG A 377 -6.19 -14.52 -17.74
N ARG A 378 -6.65 -14.68 -16.49
CA ARG A 378 -7.88 -14.01 -16.02
C ARG A 378 -7.71 -12.50 -16.06
N ARG A 379 -6.59 -11.94 -15.60
CA ARG A 379 -6.34 -10.50 -15.66
C ARG A 379 -6.40 -9.95 -17.09
N LEU A 380 -5.85 -10.66 -18.07
CA LEU A 380 -5.93 -10.26 -19.47
C LEU A 380 -7.36 -10.32 -20.01
N MET A 381 -8.14 -11.34 -19.65
CA MET A 381 -9.56 -11.47 -20.07
C MET A 381 -10.49 -10.47 -19.35
N GLU A 382 -10.20 -10.08 -18.11
CA GLU A 382 -10.91 -9.02 -17.37
C GLU A 382 -10.69 -7.62 -17.97
N MET A 383 -9.64 -7.42 -18.78
CA MET A 383 -9.16 -6.09 -19.16
C MET A 383 -9.74 -5.50 -20.45
N GLY A 384 -10.62 -6.23 -21.17
CA GLY A 384 -11.56 -5.73 -22.19
C GLY A 384 -10.99 -5.11 -23.48
N ASP A 385 -10.06 -4.16 -23.35
CA ASP A 385 -9.55 -3.25 -24.39
C ASP A 385 -8.60 -3.93 -25.39
N THR A 386 -8.96 -5.06 -26.00
CA THR A 386 -8.18 -5.58 -27.14
C THR A 386 -8.17 -4.57 -28.28
N PRO A 387 -7.02 -4.11 -28.79
CA PRO A 387 -6.96 -3.16 -29.91
C PRO A 387 -7.71 -3.69 -31.13
N ALA A 388 -8.66 -2.91 -31.64
CA ALA A 388 -9.56 -3.32 -32.73
C ALA A 388 -8.82 -3.71 -34.03
N ASP A 389 -7.65 -3.09 -34.27
CA ASP A 389 -6.86 -3.29 -35.49
C ASP A 389 -6.17 -4.66 -35.56
N GLY A 390 -6.17 -5.45 -34.48
CA GLY A 390 -5.64 -6.82 -34.44
C GLY A 390 -4.15 -6.99 -34.73
N SER A 391 -3.41 -5.91 -35.01
CA SER A 391 -2.04 -5.97 -35.51
C SER A 391 -1.06 -6.44 -34.44
N ARG A 392 -0.11 -7.29 -34.86
CA ARG A 392 0.87 -7.93 -33.95
C ARG A 392 1.67 -6.91 -33.13
N GLU A 393 2.02 -5.78 -33.74
CA GLU A 393 2.77 -4.70 -33.09
C GLU A 393 1.91 -3.90 -32.11
N ALA A 394 0.63 -3.62 -32.42
CA ALA A 394 -0.29 -3.00 -31.46
C ALA A 394 -0.53 -3.90 -30.24
N LEU A 395 -0.67 -5.22 -30.45
CA LEU A 395 -0.80 -6.22 -29.38
C LEU A 395 0.47 -6.31 -28.51
N LEU A 396 1.66 -6.22 -29.11
CA LEU A 396 2.93 -6.17 -28.37
C LEU A 396 3.09 -4.85 -27.58
N HIS A 397 2.79 -3.69 -28.17
CA HIS A 397 2.85 -2.40 -27.48
C HIS A 397 1.73 -2.19 -26.44
N TRP A 398 0.60 -2.89 -26.57
CA TRP A 398 -0.47 -2.95 -25.57
C TRP A 398 -0.08 -3.84 -24.40
N SER A 399 0.41 -5.05 -24.68
CA SER A 399 0.83 -6.00 -23.64
C SER A 399 2.05 -5.52 -22.86
N ALA A 400 3.02 -4.88 -23.52
CA ALA A 400 4.14 -4.22 -22.85
C ALA A 400 3.65 -3.11 -21.89
N ARG A 401 2.73 -2.24 -22.31
CA ARG A 401 2.20 -1.14 -21.48
C ARG A 401 1.23 -1.58 -20.38
N LYS A 402 0.53 -2.72 -20.52
CA LYS A 402 -0.26 -3.32 -19.43
C LYS A 402 0.54 -4.32 -18.58
N GLY A 403 1.79 -4.63 -18.95
CA GLY A 403 2.70 -5.52 -18.22
C GLY A 403 3.01 -5.04 -16.81
N ASP A 404 3.19 -3.72 -16.62
CA ASP A 404 3.38 -3.08 -15.30
C ASP A 404 2.22 -3.35 -14.31
N TYR A 405 1.03 -3.70 -14.80
CA TYR A 405 -0.13 -4.05 -13.97
C TYR A 405 -0.13 -5.53 -13.54
N VAL A 406 0.65 -6.39 -14.21
CA VAL A 406 0.88 -7.80 -13.87
C VAL A 406 2.28 -7.94 -13.25
N ASP A 407 2.48 -7.21 -12.15
CA ASP A 407 3.59 -7.24 -11.18
C ASP A 407 4.46 -8.52 -11.28
N GLY A 408 5.47 -8.49 -12.16
CA GLY A 408 6.23 -9.67 -12.57
C GLY A 408 7.00 -10.31 -11.41
N THR A 409 7.38 -9.49 -10.44
CA THR A 409 7.93 -9.86 -9.13
C THR A 409 7.05 -10.85 -8.36
N LEU A 410 5.73 -10.81 -8.56
CA LEU A 410 4.76 -11.71 -7.92
C LEU A 410 4.28 -12.85 -8.83
N LEU A 411 4.60 -12.81 -10.12
CA LEU A 411 4.28 -13.86 -11.08
C LEU A 411 5.44 -14.86 -11.24
N PHE A 412 6.67 -14.35 -11.36
CA PHE A 412 7.90 -15.13 -11.58
C PHE A 412 8.83 -15.13 -10.37
N GLY A 413 8.81 -14.08 -9.54
CA GLY A 413 9.61 -14.03 -8.32
C GLY A 413 9.36 -15.19 -7.34
N PRO A 414 8.13 -15.72 -7.15
CA PRO A 414 7.94 -16.88 -6.29
C PRO A 414 8.57 -18.18 -6.86
N PRO A 415 8.34 -18.57 -8.13
CA PRO A 415 9.11 -19.66 -8.76
C PRO A 415 10.63 -19.45 -8.75
N LEU A 416 11.12 -18.24 -9.01
CA LEU A 416 12.56 -17.94 -9.05
C LEU A 416 13.21 -17.99 -7.66
N ALA A 417 12.57 -17.42 -6.62
CA ALA A 417 13.10 -17.43 -5.26
C ALA A 417 12.94 -18.79 -4.53
N GLY A 418 12.19 -19.72 -5.12
CA GLY A 418 12.05 -21.09 -4.60
C GLY A 418 13.05 -22.10 -5.21
N PHE A 419 13.72 -21.76 -6.32
CA PHE A 419 14.51 -22.71 -7.12
C PHE A 419 15.76 -22.11 -7.80
N GLY A 420 16.11 -20.84 -7.51
CA GLY A 420 17.28 -20.13 -8.05
C GLY A 420 18.35 -19.79 -7.02
#